data_AF-A0A159SIR8-F1
#
_entry.id   AF-A0A159SIR8-F1
#
_cell.length_a   1.000
_cell.length_b   1.000
_cell.length_c   1.000
_cell.angle_alpha   90.00
_cell.angle_beta   90.00
_cell.angle_gamma   90.00
#
_symmetry.space_group_name_H-M   'P 1'
#
loop_
_entity.id
_entity.type
_entity.pdbx_description
1 polymer ?
#
loop_
_entity_poly.entity_id
_entity_poly.type
_entity_poly.pdbx_seq_one_letter_code
_entity_poly.pdbx_strand_id
1 'polypeptide(L)'
;ENNSYIIKLKEKANNLKENFSKLLQNIKRNETELYNINNIKDDIMNTGKSVNNIKQKFSSNLPLKEKLFQMEEMLLNINNIMNETKRISNTDAYTNITLQDIENNKNKENNNMNIETIDKLIDHIKIHNEKIQAEILIIDDAKRKVKEITDNINKAFNEITENYNNENNGVIKSAKNIVDEATYLNNELDKFLLKLNELLSHNNNDIKDLGDEKLILKEEEERKERERLEKAKQEEERKERERIEKEKQEKERLEREKQEQLKKE
;
A
#
# COMPACT_ATOMS: atom_id res chain seq x y z
N GLU A 1 112.14 -42.02 28.56
CA GLU A 1 110.73 -42.47 28.65
C GLU A 1 109.78 -41.44 29.28
N ASN A 2 110.10 -40.82 30.42
CA ASN A 2 109.24 -39.83 31.09
C ASN A 2 108.74 -38.65 30.21
N ASN A 3 109.57 -38.14 29.31
CA ASN A 3 109.19 -37.01 28.45
C ASN A 3 108.08 -37.37 27.44
N SER A 4 108.05 -38.61 26.94
CA SER A 4 107.02 -39.08 26.00
C SER A 4 105.66 -39.26 26.70
N TYR A 5 105.67 -39.70 27.96
CA TYR A 5 104.45 -39.87 28.75
C TYR A 5 103.78 -38.53 29.09
N ILE A 6 104.57 -37.52 29.45
CA ILE A 6 104.08 -36.16 29.71
C ILE A 6 103.47 -35.53 28.45
N ILE A 7 104.08 -35.75 27.28
CA ILE A 7 103.54 -35.25 26.00
C ILE A 7 102.18 -35.90 25.69
N LYS A 8 102.05 -37.23 25.82
CA LYS A 8 100.77 -37.94 25.61
C LYS A 8 99.69 -37.50 26.60
N LEU A 9 100.05 -37.21 27.84
CA LEU A 9 99.11 -36.68 28.84
C LEU A 9 98.65 -35.27 28.49
N LYS A 10 99.54 -34.40 28.00
CA LYS A 10 99.18 -33.06 27.52
C LYS A 10 98.27 -33.12 26.29
N GLU A 11 98.53 -34.02 25.34
CA GLU A 11 97.64 -34.25 24.21
C GLU A 11 96.25 -34.72 24.65
N LYS A 12 96.18 -35.70 25.56
CA LYS A 12 94.90 -36.16 26.11
C LYS A 12 94.16 -35.04 26.84
N ALA A 13 94.87 -34.23 27.63
CA ALA A 13 94.28 -33.09 28.35
C ALA A 13 93.77 -32.01 27.37
N ASN A 14 94.51 -31.73 26.29
CA ASN A 14 94.09 -30.78 25.26
C ASN A 14 92.87 -31.29 24.48
N ASN A 15 92.87 -32.56 24.08
CA ASN A 15 91.71 -33.19 23.43
C ASN A 15 90.48 -33.17 24.35
N LEU A 16 90.66 -33.44 25.63
CA LEU A 16 89.59 -33.39 26.61
C LEU A 16 89.05 -31.96 26.77
N LYS A 17 89.94 -30.96 26.84
CA LYS A 17 89.57 -29.54 26.90
C LYS A 17 88.80 -29.10 25.65
N GLU A 18 89.21 -29.55 24.47
CA GLU A 18 88.53 -29.25 23.21
C GLU A 18 87.14 -29.89 23.16
N ASN A 19 87.03 -31.15 23.60
CA ASN A 19 85.75 -31.86 23.68
C ASN A 19 84.79 -31.19 24.68
N PHE A 20 85.27 -30.77 25.85
CA PHE A 20 84.46 -29.99 26.80
C PHE A 20 84.03 -28.64 26.22
N SER A 21 84.91 -27.97 25.47
CA SER A 21 84.57 -26.69 24.83
C SER A 21 83.47 -26.87 23.77
N LYS A 22 83.55 -27.93 22.96
CA LYS A 22 82.50 -28.30 21.99
C LYS A 22 81.18 -28.64 22.67
N LEU A 23 81.23 -29.40 23.77
CA LEU A 23 80.03 -29.74 24.55
C LEU A 23 79.37 -28.49 25.14
N LEU A 24 80.15 -27.56 25.68
CA LEU A 24 79.64 -26.31 26.24
C LEU A 24 78.97 -25.43 25.17
N GLN A 25 79.54 -25.36 23.96
CA GLN A 25 78.93 -24.66 22.84
C GLN A 25 77.59 -25.30 22.42
N ASN A 26 77.53 -26.64 22.37
CA ASN A 26 76.30 -27.36 22.07
C ASN A 26 75.21 -27.12 23.12
N ILE A 27 75.57 -27.10 24.41
CA ILE A 27 74.61 -26.80 25.50
C ILE A 27 74.04 -25.39 25.36
N LYS A 28 74.89 -24.37 25.12
CA LYS A 28 74.43 -22.98 24.92
C LYS A 28 73.51 -22.84 23.70
N ARG A 29 73.82 -23.56 22.62
CA ARG A 29 72.99 -23.60 21.43
C ARG A 29 71.62 -24.22 21.74
N ASN A 30 71.59 -25.37 22.42
CA ASN A 30 70.36 -26.05 22.81
C ASN A 30 69.50 -25.20 23.76
N GLU A 31 70.12 -24.46 24.68
CA GLU A 31 69.42 -23.52 25.58
C GLU A 31 68.70 -22.41 24.80
N THR A 32 69.36 -21.87 23.75
CA THR A 32 68.76 -20.87 22.86
C THR A 32 67.62 -21.47 22.03
N GLU A 33 67.80 -22.69 21.49
CA GLU A 33 66.75 -23.41 20.76
C GLU A 33 65.53 -23.69 21.64
N LEU A 34 65.73 -24.08 22.91
CA LEU A 34 64.65 -24.27 23.89
C LEU A 34 63.91 -22.97 24.22
N TYR A 35 64.63 -21.85 24.35
CA TYR A 35 64.00 -20.54 24.56
C TYR A 35 63.11 -20.14 23.38
N ASN A 36 63.57 -20.37 22.15
CA ASN A 36 62.78 -20.15 20.94
C ASN A 36 61.54 -21.05 20.88
N ILE A 37 61.65 -22.31 21.29
CA ILE A 37 60.49 -23.24 21.36
C ILE A 37 59.43 -22.75 22.35
N ASN A 38 59.83 -22.20 23.49
CA ASN A 38 58.88 -21.62 24.46
C ASN A 38 58.15 -20.39 23.89
N ASN A 39 58.85 -19.51 23.17
CA ASN A 39 58.21 -18.37 22.49
C ASN A 39 57.19 -18.85 21.44
N ILE A 40 57.53 -19.87 20.65
CA ILE A 40 56.62 -20.48 19.67
C ILE A 40 55.37 -21.06 20.37
N LYS A 41 55.53 -21.68 21.55
CA LYS A 41 54.41 -22.20 22.33
C LYS A 41 53.44 -21.09 22.75
N ASP A 42 53.95 -19.95 23.20
CA ASP A 42 53.12 -18.81 23.60
C ASP A 42 52.41 -18.19 22.39
N ASP A 43 53.09 -18.08 21.25
CA ASP A 43 52.50 -17.62 19.99
C ASP A 43 51.37 -18.55 19.50
N ILE A 44 51.57 -19.87 19.58
CA ILE A 44 50.53 -20.87 19.26
C ILE A 44 49.33 -20.71 20.20
N MET A 45 49.56 -20.51 21.50
CA MET A 45 48.48 -20.36 22.48
C MET A 45 47.69 -19.06 22.25
N ASN A 46 48.37 -17.97 21.92
CA ASN A 46 47.72 -16.70 21.58
C ASN A 46 46.94 -16.80 20.25
N THR A 47 47.50 -17.47 19.25
CA THR A 47 46.82 -17.77 17.99
C THR A 47 45.56 -18.60 18.24
N GLY A 48 45.63 -19.63 19.08
CA GLY A 48 44.48 -20.45 19.47
C GLY A 48 43.35 -19.64 20.14
N LYS A 49 43.69 -18.68 21.03
CA LYS A 49 42.71 -17.75 21.60
C LYS A 49 42.06 -16.87 20.53
N SER A 50 42.86 -16.30 19.62
CA SER A 50 42.36 -15.49 18.51
C SER A 50 41.44 -16.27 17.58
N VAL A 51 41.80 -17.52 17.23
CA VAL A 51 40.96 -18.41 16.42
C VAL A 51 39.65 -18.73 17.12
N ASN A 52 39.66 -19.01 18.42
CA ASN A 52 38.44 -19.25 19.18
C ASN A 52 37.53 -18.02 19.25
N ASN A 53 38.11 -16.82 19.43
CA ASN A 53 37.36 -15.57 19.38
C ASN A 53 36.72 -15.35 18.00
N ILE A 54 37.47 -15.57 16.91
CA ILE A 54 36.93 -15.50 15.54
C ILE A 54 35.78 -16.49 15.37
N LYS A 55 35.95 -17.74 15.80
CA LYS A 55 34.93 -18.78 15.70
C LYS A 55 33.65 -18.40 16.45
N GLN A 56 33.76 -17.89 17.69
CA GLN A 56 32.61 -17.41 18.45
C GLN A 56 31.89 -16.26 17.75
N LYS A 57 32.62 -15.26 17.23
CA LYS A 57 32.02 -14.14 16.49
C LYS A 57 31.30 -14.57 15.22
N PHE A 58 31.88 -15.52 14.47
CA PHE A 58 31.20 -16.09 13.30
C PHE A 58 29.93 -16.84 13.70
N SER A 59 29.97 -17.66 14.75
CA SER A 59 28.81 -18.38 15.26
C SER A 59 27.69 -17.46 15.76
N SER A 60 28.01 -16.34 16.41
CA SER A 60 27.00 -15.40 16.92
C SER A 60 26.37 -14.56 15.82
N ASN A 61 27.10 -14.26 14.74
CA ASN A 61 26.62 -13.35 13.69
C ASN A 61 25.91 -14.07 12.55
N LEU A 62 26.13 -15.38 12.39
CA LEU A 62 25.47 -16.18 11.35
C LEU A 62 23.92 -16.16 11.48
N PRO A 63 23.31 -16.39 12.66
CA PRO A 63 21.85 -16.34 12.81
C PRO A 63 21.25 -14.97 12.48
N LEU A 64 21.98 -13.88 12.78
CA LEU A 64 21.52 -12.52 12.49
C LEU A 64 21.54 -12.22 10.98
N LYS A 65 22.55 -12.73 10.27
CA LYS A 65 22.62 -12.62 8.80
C LYS A 65 21.54 -13.45 8.11
N GLU A 66 21.22 -14.63 8.63
CA GLU A 66 20.11 -15.45 8.14
C GLU A 66 18.77 -14.73 8.29
N LYS A 67 18.52 -14.09 9.44
CA LYS A 67 17.32 -13.25 9.64
C LYS A 67 17.29 -12.05 8.68
N LEU A 68 18.42 -11.38 8.48
CA LEU A 68 18.52 -10.28 7.51
C LEU A 68 18.15 -10.75 6.10
N PHE A 69 18.65 -11.90 5.66
CA PHE A 69 18.32 -12.48 4.37
C PHE A 69 16.82 -12.81 4.24
N GLN A 70 16.20 -13.35 5.29
CA GLN A 70 14.75 -13.57 5.33
C GLN A 70 13.97 -12.25 5.21
N MET A 71 14.44 -11.18 5.84
CA MET A 71 13.82 -9.86 5.70
C MET A 71 13.93 -9.32 4.25
N GLU A 72 15.06 -9.54 3.58
CA GLU A 72 15.24 -9.16 2.17
C GLU A 72 14.26 -9.92 1.25
N GLU A 73 14.06 -11.22 1.48
CA GLU A 73 13.08 -12.04 0.75
C GLU A 73 11.63 -11.55 1.00
N MET A 74 11.30 -11.21 2.25
CA MET A 74 10.00 -10.63 2.60
C MET A 74 9.77 -9.27 1.91
N LEU A 75 10.79 -8.41 1.85
CA LEU A 75 10.69 -7.13 1.14
C LEU A 75 10.51 -7.33 -0.37
N LEU A 76 11.19 -8.32 -0.96
CA LEU A 76 11.00 -8.69 -2.36
C LEU A 76 9.55 -9.12 -2.62
N ASN A 77 8.95 -9.89 -1.70
CA ASN A 77 7.54 -10.27 -1.79
C ASN A 77 6.59 -9.06 -1.73
N ILE A 78 6.84 -8.09 -0.84
CA ILE A 78 6.09 -6.82 -0.81
C ILE A 78 6.21 -6.10 -2.16
N ASN A 79 7.41 -5.97 -2.70
CA ASN A 79 7.64 -5.32 -3.99
C ASN A 79 6.89 -6.01 -5.14
N ASN A 80 6.85 -7.34 -5.16
CA ASN A 80 6.09 -8.10 -6.14
C ASN A 80 4.58 -7.81 -6.04
N ILE A 81 4.03 -7.82 -4.82
CA ILE A 81 2.62 -7.47 -4.58
C ILE A 81 2.33 -6.04 -5.04
N MET A 82 3.20 -5.09 -4.71
CA MET A 82 3.05 -3.68 -5.12
C MET A 82 3.04 -3.52 -6.65
N ASN A 83 3.96 -4.18 -7.34
CA ASN A 83 4.06 -4.12 -8.80
C ASN A 83 2.85 -4.77 -9.48
N GLU A 84 2.39 -5.91 -8.97
CA GLU A 84 1.18 -6.57 -9.47
C GLU A 84 -0.06 -5.70 -9.24
N THR A 85 -0.18 -5.09 -8.05
CA THR A 85 -1.28 -4.18 -7.73
C THR A 85 -1.29 -2.98 -8.66
N LYS A 86 -0.15 -2.32 -8.90
CA LYS A 86 -0.04 -1.18 -9.84
C LYS A 86 -0.33 -1.56 -11.29
N ARG A 87 -0.01 -2.81 -11.68
CA ARG A 87 -0.30 -3.32 -13.02
C ARG A 87 -1.79 -3.57 -13.22
N ILE A 88 -2.47 -4.12 -12.21
CA ILE A 88 -3.90 -4.44 -12.26
C ILE A 88 -4.73 -3.17 -12.05
N SER A 89 -4.41 -2.40 -11.03
CA SER A 89 -5.06 -1.14 -10.62
C SER A 89 -4.19 0.05 -11.02
N ASN A 90 -4.56 0.74 -12.10
CA ASN A 90 -3.98 2.03 -12.43
C ASN A 90 -4.85 3.16 -11.86
N THR A 91 -4.78 3.33 -10.55
CA THR A 91 -5.63 4.24 -9.77
C THR A 91 -5.62 5.67 -10.31
N ASP A 92 -4.45 6.18 -10.73
CA ASP A 92 -4.33 7.55 -11.24
C ASP A 92 -5.01 7.74 -12.60
N ALA A 93 -4.75 6.84 -13.55
CA ALA A 93 -5.39 6.89 -14.86
C ALA A 93 -6.90 6.71 -14.73
N TYR A 94 -7.32 5.73 -13.92
CA TYR A 94 -8.73 5.43 -13.70
C TYR A 94 -9.48 6.61 -13.06
N THR A 95 -8.89 7.24 -12.04
CA THR A 95 -9.49 8.41 -11.38
C THR A 95 -9.67 9.57 -12.35
N ASN A 96 -8.64 9.90 -13.13
CA ASN A 96 -8.69 11.02 -14.06
C ASN A 96 -9.70 10.78 -15.19
N ILE A 97 -9.74 9.57 -15.76
CA ILE A 97 -10.70 9.20 -16.80
C ILE A 97 -12.13 9.28 -16.25
N THR A 98 -12.37 8.71 -15.07
CA THR A 98 -13.70 8.71 -14.44
C THR A 98 -14.20 10.12 -14.18
N LEU A 99 -13.37 10.98 -13.58
CA LEU A 99 -13.72 12.38 -13.33
C LEU A 99 -14.05 13.12 -14.63
N GLN A 100 -13.18 12.98 -15.63
CA GLN A 100 -13.35 13.67 -16.91
C GLN A 100 -14.59 13.18 -17.67
N ASP A 101 -14.87 11.88 -17.66
CA ASP A 101 -16.04 11.30 -18.32
C ASP A 101 -17.35 11.73 -17.65
N ILE A 102 -17.39 11.77 -16.32
CA ILE A 102 -18.57 12.26 -15.56
C ILE A 102 -18.80 13.74 -15.85
N GLU A 103 -17.75 14.57 -15.79
CA GLU A 103 -17.84 16.01 -16.02
C GLU A 103 -18.25 16.34 -17.46
N ASN A 104 -17.69 15.63 -18.45
CA ASN A 104 -18.07 15.77 -19.85
C ASN A 104 -19.54 15.42 -20.10
N ASN A 105 -20.06 14.36 -19.47
CA ASN A 105 -21.46 13.96 -19.63
C ASN A 105 -22.41 14.96 -18.94
N LYS A 106 -22.06 15.45 -17.75
CA LYS A 106 -22.81 16.55 -17.10
C LYS A 106 -22.88 17.79 -17.99
N ASN A 107 -21.74 18.22 -18.55
CA ASN A 107 -21.67 19.42 -19.38
C ASN A 107 -22.45 19.32 -20.69
N LYS A 108 -22.50 18.13 -21.33
CA LYS A 108 -23.29 17.90 -22.55
C LYS A 108 -24.79 18.06 -22.32
N GLU A 109 -25.27 17.61 -21.18
CA GLU A 109 -26.69 17.52 -20.85
C GLU A 109 -27.24 18.78 -20.15
N ASN A 110 -26.36 19.70 -19.74
CA ASN A 110 -26.69 20.86 -18.89
C ASN A 110 -27.76 21.80 -19.49
N ASN A 111 -27.89 21.87 -20.82
CA ASN A 111 -28.88 22.71 -21.49
C ASN A 111 -30.23 22.02 -21.76
N ASN A 112 -30.35 20.71 -21.50
CA ASN A 112 -31.52 19.92 -21.86
C ASN A 112 -31.89 18.89 -20.77
N MET A 113 -31.51 19.17 -19.53
CA MET A 113 -31.61 18.23 -18.43
C MET A 113 -33.09 17.95 -18.11
N ASN A 114 -33.48 16.70 -18.30
CA ASN A 114 -34.79 16.17 -17.98
C ASN A 114 -34.64 14.90 -17.14
N ILE A 115 -35.76 14.37 -16.65
CA ILE A 115 -35.78 13.19 -15.77
C ILE A 115 -35.04 11.99 -16.39
N GLU A 116 -35.24 11.71 -17.69
CA GLU A 116 -34.61 10.59 -18.39
C GLU A 116 -33.10 10.77 -18.52
N THR A 117 -32.67 12.00 -18.85
CA THR A 117 -31.25 12.37 -18.90
C THR A 117 -30.57 12.21 -17.54
N ILE A 118 -31.22 12.66 -16.45
CA ILE A 118 -30.70 12.51 -15.10
C ILE A 118 -30.55 11.03 -14.73
N ASP A 119 -31.55 10.19 -15.06
CA ASP A 119 -31.46 8.75 -14.80
C ASP A 119 -30.27 8.10 -15.53
N LYS A 120 -30.04 8.46 -16.80
CA LYS A 120 -28.86 7.99 -17.55
C LYS A 120 -27.55 8.44 -16.92
N LEU A 121 -27.47 9.68 -16.44
CA LEU A 121 -26.28 10.20 -15.75
C LEU A 121 -26.02 9.46 -14.43
N ILE A 122 -27.06 9.25 -13.62
CA ILE A 122 -26.96 8.51 -12.36
C ILE A 122 -26.48 7.07 -12.62
N ASP A 123 -27.08 6.38 -13.58
CA ASP A 123 -26.69 4.99 -13.92
C ASP A 123 -25.25 4.93 -14.44
N HIS A 124 -24.84 5.92 -15.25
CA HIS A 124 -23.46 6.04 -15.71
C HIS A 124 -22.47 6.22 -14.54
N ILE A 125 -22.78 7.07 -13.56
CA ILE A 125 -21.95 7.26 -12.37
C ILE A 125 -21.92 5.98 -11.52
N LYS A 126 -23.04 5.28 -11.36
CA LYS A 126 -23.10 4.00 -10.63
C LYS A 126 -22.20 2.94 -11.24
N ILE A 127 -22.16 2.81 -12.57
CA ILE A 127 -21.24 1.88 -13.26
C ILE A 127 -19.78 2.20 -12.93
N HIS A 128 -19.43 3.49 -12.83
CA HIS A 128 -18.08 3.89 -12.41
C HIS A 128 -17.82 3.55 -10.94
N ASN A 129 -18.82 3.73 -10.05
CA ASN A 129 -18.71 3.37 -8.64
C ASN A 129 -18.50 1.87 -8.44
N GLU A 130 -19.19 1.01 -9.19
CA GLU A 130 -19.00 -0.45 -9.13
C GLU A 130 -17.55 -0.84 -9.48
N LYS A 131 -16.98 -0.22 -10.51
CA LYS A 131 -15.57 -0.42 -10.89
C LYS A 131 -14.61 0.12 -9.83
N ILE A 132 -14.87 1.30 -9.25
CA ILE A 132 -14.07 1.85 -8.14
C ILE A 132 -14.07 0.88 -6.95
N GLN A 133 -15.23 0.33 -6.60
CA GLN A 133 -15.36 -0.64 -5.51
C GLN A 133 -14.56 -1.92 -5.79
N ALA A 134 -14.56 -2.41 -7.03
CA ALA A 134 -13.73 -3.55 -7.42
C ALA A 134 -12.23 -3.25 -7.25
N GLU A 135 -11.77 -2.06 -7.65
CA GLU A 135 -10.38 -1.62 -7.44
C GLU A 135 -10.02 -1.51 -5.95
N ILE A 136 -10.92 -0.94 -5.13
CA ILE A 136 -10.74 -0.87 -3.66
C ILE A 136 -10.51 -2.27 -3.09
N LEU A 137 -11.30 -3.27 -3.47
CA LEU A 137 -11.16 -4.65 -2.98
C LEU A 137 -9.80 -5.27 -3.34
N ILE A 138 -9.27 -4.99 -4.53
CA ILE A 138 -7.95 -5.47 -4.96
C ILE A 138 -6.86 -4.85 -4.09
N ILE A 139 -6.92 -3.54 -3.88
CA ILE A 139 -5.92 -2.81 -3.08
C ILE A 139 -6.02 -3.18 -1.60
N ASP A 140 -7.23 -3.39 -1.05
CA ASP A 140 -7.43 -3.84 0.32
C ASP A 140 -6.82 -5.23 0.58
N ASP A 141 -6.97 -6.17 -0.36
CA ASP A 141 -6.35 -7.49 -0.23
C ASP A 141 -4.81 -7.38 -0.28
N ALA A 142 -4.28 -6.57 -1.20
CA ALA A 142 -2.85 -6.28 -1.28
C ALA A 142 -2.34 -5.65 0.03
N LYS A 143 -3.08 -4.67 0.58
CA LYS A 143 -2.77 -3.98 1.83
C LYS A 143 -2.70 -4.96 3.00
N ARG A 144 -3.68 -5.86 3.10
CA ARG A 144 -3.71 -6.89 4.15
C ARG A 144 -2.47 -7.77 4.09
N LYS A 145 -2.10 -8.26 2.90
CA LYS A 145 -0.91 -9.11 2.69
C LYS A 145 0.38 -8.36 3.01
N VAL A 146 0.54 -7.14 2.48
CA VAL A 146 1.73 -6.32 2.75
C VAL A 146 1.86 -6.00 4.23
N LYS A 147 0.75 -5.66 4.91
CA LYS A 147 0.77 -5.40 6.35
C LYS A 147 1.26 -6.62 7.14
N GLU A 148 0.77 -7.82 6.83
CA GLU A 148 1.21 -9.05 7.49
C GLU A 148 2.72 -9.29 7.32
N ILE A 149 3.23 -9.10 6.10
CA ILE A 149 4.67 -9.25 5.82
C ILE A 149 5.47 -8.17 6.55
N THR A 150 5.02 -6.91 6.56
CA THR A 150 5.66 -5.81 7.27
C THR A 150 5.69 -6.05 8.79
N ASP A 151 4.62 -6.61 9.37
CA ASP A 151 4.58 -6.99 10.79
C ASP A 151 5.62 -8.09 11.10
N ASN A 152 5.82 -9.06 10.19
CA ASN A 152 6.87 -10.08 10.31
C ASN A 152 8.29 -9.51 10.17
N ILE A 153 8.50 -8.57 9.24
CA ILE A 153 9.77 -7.83 9.10
C ILE A 153 10.08 -7.08 10.39
N ASN A 154 9.10 -6.39 10.99
CA ASN A 154 9.27 -5.68 12.26
C ASN A 154 9.62 -6.63 13.41
N LYS A 155 8.99 -7.80 13.47
CA LYS A 155 9.33 -8.83 14.45
C LYS A 155 10.77 -9.31 14.29
N ALA A 156 11.18 -9.64 13.06
CA ALA A 156 12.56 -10.06 12.76
C ALA A 156 13.58 -8.96 13.10
N PHE A 157 13.25 -7.69 12.83
CA PHE A 157 14.08 -6.54 13.21
C PHE A 157 14.25 -6.41 14.72
N ASN A 158 13.18 -6.59 15.50
CA ASN A 158 13.25 -6.56 16.96
C ASN A 158 14.16 -7.68 17.49
N GLU A 159 14.03 -8.90 16.95
CA GLU A 159 14.89 -10.04 17.32
C GLU A 159 16.37 -9.80 16.98
N ILE A 160 16.66 -9.12 15.86
CA ILE A 160 18.02 -8.70 15.51
C ILE A 160 18.53 -7.64 16.50
N THR A 161 17.68 -6.71 16.94
CA THR A 161 18.03 -5.59 17.82
C THR A 161 18.17 -6.01 19.29
N GLU A 162 17.41 -7.00 19.76
CA GLU A 162 17.55 -7.56 21.11
C GLU A 162 18.94 -8.19 21.33
N ASN A 163 19.58 -8.67 20.25
CA ASN A 163 20.93 -9.23 20.26
C ASN A 163 22.01 -8.19 19.90
N TYR A 164 21.72 -6.89 20.10
CA TYR A 164 22.62 -5.80 19.76
C TYR A 164 23.99 -5.92 20.44
N ASN A 165 25.04 -5.78 19.63
CA ASN A 165 26.39 -5.46 20.08
C ASN A 165 27.09 -4.58 19.02
N ASN A 166 28.22 -3.94 19.39
CA ASN A 166 28.96 -3.05 18.48
C ASN A 166 29.45 -3.75 17.20
N GLU A 167 29.53 -5.08 17.18
CA GLU A 167 30.00 -5.87 16.04
C GLU A 167 28.91 -6.08 14.99
N ASN A 168 27.63 -5.91 15.35
CA ASN A 168 26.47 -6.18 14.50
C ASN A 168 25.76 -4.92 13.97
N ASN A 169 26.34 -3.74 14.20
CA ASN A 169 25.78 -2.45 13.77
C ASN A 169 25.46 -2.41 12.26
N GLY A 170 26.28 -3.03 11.42
CA GLY A 170 26.03 -3.11 9.97
C GLY A 170 24.75 -3.88 9.62
N VAL A 171 24.52 -5.02 10.26
CA VAL A 171 23.31 -5.85 10.05
C VAL A 171 22.07 -5.08 10.49
N ILE A 172 22.15 -4.39 11.63
CA ILE A 172 21.03 -3.61 12.18
C ILE A 172 20.66 -2.45 11.26
N LYS A 173 21.66 -1.74 10.71
CA LYS A 173 21.41 -0.66 9.75
C LYS A 173 20.71 -1.16 8.48
N SER A 174 21.16 -2.29 7.93
CA SER A 174 20.50 -2.90 6.77
C SER A 174 19.07 -3.35 7.10
N ALA A 175 18.87 -4.02 8.24
CA ALA A 175 17.56 -4.46 8.69
C ALA A 175 16.60 -3.28 8.90
N LYS A 176 17.11 -2.15 9.43
CA LYS A 176 16.32 -0.92 9.60
C LYS A 176 15.88 -0.33 8.26
N ASN A 177 16.77 -0.29 7.26
CA ASN A 177 16.40 0.18 5.92
C ASN A 177 15.27 -0.67 5.32
N ILE A 178 15.29 -1.99 5.52
CA ILE A 178 14.23 -2.90 5.05
C ILE A 178 12.90 -2.58 5.74
N VAL A 179 12.91 -2.35 7.06
CA VAL A 179 11.71 -1.92 7.82
C VAL A 179 11.15 -0.62 7.27
N ASP A 180 12.01 0.37 7.00
CA ASP A 180 11.59 1.68 6.51
C ASP A 180 10.97 1.58 5.12
N GLU A 181 11.56 0.79 4.22
CA GLU A 181 11.04 0.56 2.87
C GLU A 181 9.72 -0.22 2.90
N ALA A 182 9.62 -1.29 3.69
CA ALA A 182 8.37 -2.04 3.86
C ALA A 182 7.24 -1.16 4.42
N THR A 183 7.57 -0.29 5.40
CA THR A 183 6.61 0.66 5.97
C THR A 183 6.18 1.70 4.94
N TYR A 184 7.11 2.22 4.15
CA TYR A 184 6.81 3.16 3.07
C TYR A 184 5.85 2.54 2.04
N LEU A 185 6.15 1.35 1.54
CA LEU A 185 5.32 0.65 0.56
C LEU A 185 3.92 0.33 1.12
N ASN A 186 3.84 -0.06 2.39
CA ASN A 186 2.57 -0.25 3.08
C ASN A 186 1.74 1.05 3.10
N ASN A 187 2.35 2.20 3.36
CA ASN A 187 1.67 3.50 3.40
C ASN A 187 1.27 4.00 2.00
N GLU A 188 1.99 3.62 0.94
CA GLU A 188 1.60 3.94 -0.44
C GLU A 188 0.25 3.30 -0.80
N LEU A 189 -0.03 2.07 -0.33
CA LEU A 189 -1.35 1.45 -0.53
C LEU A 189 -2.47 2.23 0.18
N ASP A 190 -2.21 2.80 1.36
CA ASP A 190 -3.20 3.65 2.04
C ASP A 190 -3.54 4.89 1.23
N LYS A 191 -2.55 5.49 0.55
CA LYS A 191 -2.79 6.64 -0.33
C LYS A 191 -3.67 6.28 -1.51
N PHE A 192 -3.48 5.10 -2.12
CA PHE A 192 -4.34 4.64 -3.21
C PHE A 192 -5.78 4.41 -2.73
N LEU A 193 -5.96 3.75 -1.58
CA LEU A 193 -7.26 3.55 -0.97
C LEU A 193 -7.95 4.88 -0.66
N LEU A 194 -7.22 5.84 -0.08
CA LEU A 194 -7.77 7.16 0.23
C LEU A 194 -8.30 7.84 -1.03
N LYS A 195 -7.50 7.88 -2.09
CA LYS A 195 -7.88 8.52 -3.36
C LYS A 195 -9.12 7.89 -4.00
N LEU A 196 -9.23 6.57 -3.99
CA LEU A 196 -10.42 5.87 -4.51
C LEU A 196 -11.66 6.13 -3.66
N ASN A 197 -11.51 6.14 -2.32
CA ASN A 197 -12.62 6.44 -1.41
C ASN A 197 -13.11 7.88 -1.54
N GLU A 198 -12.20 8.84 -1.72
CA GLU A 198 -12.54 10.24 -2.00
C GLU A 198 -13.33 10.38 -3.32
N LEU A 199 -12.88 9.69 -4.38
CA LEU A 199 -13.59 9.66 -5.66
C LEU A 199 -14.99 9.02 -5.54
N LEU A 200 -15.09 7.90 -4.82
CA LEU A 200 -16.37 7.24 -4.58
C LEU A 200 -17.34 8.15 -3.80
N SER A 201 -16.83 8.85 -2.80
CA SER A 201 -17.58 9.84 -2.02
C SER A 201 -18.07 10.99 -2.90
N HIS A 202 -17.20 11.54 -3.76
CA HIS A 202 -17.56 12.59 -4.71
C HIS A 202 -18.69 12.12 -5.66
N ASN A 203 -18.54 10.94 -6.26
CA ASN A 203 -19.56 10.38 -7.14
C ASN A 203 -20.90 10.11 -6.43
N ASN A 204 -20.88 9.70 -5.16
CA ASN A 204 -22.10 9.52 -4.39
C ASN A 204 -22.81 10.84 -4.09
N ASN A 205 -22.06 11.92 -3.85
CA ASN A 205 -22.64 13.26 -3.72
C ASN A 205 -23.26 13.72 -5.04
N ASP A 206 -22.59 13.48 -6.17
CA ASP A 206 -23.13 13.77 -7.49
C ASP A 206 -24.44 13.04 -7.77
N ILE A 207 -24.53 11.75 -7.44
CA ILE A 207 -25.77 10.97 -7.56
C ILE A 207 -26.87 11.57 -6.70
N LYS A 208 -26.54 11.99 -5.48
CA LYS A 208 -27.50 12.61 -4.56
C LYS A 208 -28.02 13.92 -5.12
N ASP A 209 -27.13 14.82 -5.59
CA ASP A 209 -27.51 16.12 -6.12
C ASP A 209 -28.38 15.98 -7.38
N LEU A 210 -28.02 15.07 -8.28
CA LEU A 210 -28.85 14.71 -9.43
C LEU A 210 -30.21 14.12 -9.01
N GLY A 211 -30.24 13.32 -7.95
CA GLY A 211 -31.47 12.78 -7.38
C GLY A 211 -32.40 13.88 -6.83
N ASP A 212 -31.83 14.88 -6.17
CA ASP A 212 -32.55 16.05 -5.65
C ASP A 212 -33.10 16.90 -6.82
N GLU A 213 -32.33 17.12 -7.89
CA GLU A 213 -32.78 17.81 -9.11
C GLU A 213 -33.91 17.07 -9.84
N LYS A 214 -33.81 15.75 -9.95
CA LYS A 214 -34.86 14.90 -10.51
C LYS A 214 -36.17 15.03 -9.75
N LEU A 215 -36.11 15.13 -8.43
CA LEU A 215 -37.30 15.30 -7.60
C LEU A 215 -37.99 16.63 -7.89
N ILE A 216 -37.23 17.71 -8.00
CA ILE A 216 -37.74 19.05 -8.35
C ILE A 216 -38.44 19.02 -9.72
N LEU A 217 -37.84 18.38 -10.73
CA LEU A 217 -38.44 18.27 -12.06
C LEU A 217 -39.76 17.50 -12.04
N LYS A 218 -39.85 16.41 -11.27
CA LYS A 218 -41.11 15.66 -11.10
C LYS A 218 -42.21 16.49 -10.46
N GLU A 219 -41.90 17.22 -9.40
CA GLU A 219 -42.87 18.11 -8.74
C GLU A 219 -43.37 19.21 -9.68
N GLU A 220 -42.49 19.74 -10.53
CA GLU A 220 -42.86 20.76 -11.51
C GLU A 220 -43.75 20.20 -12.63
N GLU A 221 -43.47 18.99 -13.14
CA GLU A 221 -44.33 18.29 -14.09
C GLU A 221 -45.72 18.01 -13.51
N GLU A 222 -45.79 17.50 -12.28
CA GLU A 222 -47.05 17.24 -11.58
C GLU A 222 -47.86 18.52 -11.33
N ARG A 223 -47.18 19.63 -11.00
CA ARG A 223 -47.85 20.94 -10.85
C ARG A 223 -48.43 21.40 -12.18
N LYS A 224 -47.65 21.35 -13.27
CA LYS A 224 -48.11 21.74 -14.61
C LYS A 224 -49.30 20.88 -15.08
N GLU A 225 -49.28 19.58 -14.78
CA GLU A 225 -50.38 18.69 -15.11
C GLU A 225 -51.65 19.00 -14.31
N ARG A 226 -51.52 19.29 -13.01
CA ARG A 226 -52.65 19.76 -12.18
C ARG A 226 -53.26 21.06 -12.71
N GLU A 227 -52.42 22.04 -13.07
CA GLU A 227 -52.89 23.30 -13.66
C GLU A 227 -53.61 23.10 -15.01
N ARG A 228 -53.13 22.17 -15.84
CA ARG A 228 -53.79 21.82 -17.12
C ARG A 228 -55.16 21.20 -16.90
N LEU A 229 -55.26 20.25 -15.97
CA LEU A 229 -56.52 19.61 -15.60
C LEU A 229 -57.52 20.60 -15.00
N GLU A 230 -57.06 21.53 -14.16
CA GLU A 230 -57.91 22.57 -13.59
C GLU A 230 -58.44 23.54 -14.66
N LYS A 231 -57.57 24.00 -15.57
CA LYS A 231 -57.99 24.83 -16.72
C LYS A 231 -58.99 24.11 -17.62
N ALA A 232 -58.80 22.81 -17.86
CA ALA A 232 -59.74 22.01 -18.64
C ALA A 232 -61.11 21.92 -17.96
N LYS A 233 -61.16 21.70 -16.63
CA LYS A 233 -62.41 21.70 -15.85
C LYS A 233 -63.12 23.06 -15.90
N GLN A 234 -62.38 24.16 -15.71
CA GLN A 234 -62.95 25.51 -15.77
C GLN A 234 -63.54 25.82 -17.16
N GLU A 235 -62.88 25.37 -18.23
CA GLU A 235 -63.37 25.55 -19.59
C GLU A 235 -64.61 24.69 -19.88
N GLU A 236 -64.68 23.45 -19.37
CA GLU A 236 -65.89 22.62 -19.44
C GLU A 236 -67.06 23.25 -18.67
N GLU A 237 -66.83 23.76 -17.44
CA GLU A 237 -67.85 24.47 -16.67
C GLU A 237 -68.34 25.72 -17.39
N ARG A 238 -67.44 26.47 -18.05
CA ARG A 238 -67.80 27.64 -18.85
C ARG A 238 -68.71 27.26 -20.02
N LYS A 239 -68.36 26.20 -20.77
CA LYS A 239 -69.17 25.68 -21.87
C LYS A 239 -70.52 25.17 -21.39
N GLU A 240 -70.58 24.52 -20.24
CA GLU A 240 -71.83 24.03 -19.65
C GLU A 240 -72.76 25.19 -19.25
N ARG A 241 -72.21 26.23 -18.61
CA ARG A 241 -72.98 27.46 -18.30
C ARG A 241 -73.50 28.15 -19.56
N GLU A 242 -72.67 28.26 -20.60
CA GLU A 242 -73.09 28.81 -21.90
C GLU A 242 -74.21 27.96 -22.54
N ARG A 243 -74.17 26.63 -22.40
CA ARG A 243 -75.22 25.74 -22.88
C ARG A 243 -76.53 25.94 -22.12
N ILE A 244 -76.48 25.98 -20.79
CA ILE A 244 -77.65 26.22 -19.93
C ILE A 244 -78.28 27.58 -20.24
N GLU A 245 -77.47 28.63 -20.44
CA GLU A 245 -77.97 29.96 -20.77
C GLU A 245 -78.65 30.00 -22.14
N LYS A 246 -78.06 29.37 -23.17
CA LYS A 246 -78.70 29.23 -24.49
C LYS A 246 -80.02 28.47 -24.42
N GLU A 247 -80.08 27.38 -23.66
CA GLU A 247 -81.31 26.60 -23.46
C GLU A 247 -82.39 27.44 -22.75
N LYS A 248 -82.01 28.26 -21.76
CA LYS A 248 -82.92 29.16 -21.07
C LYS A 248 -83.48 30.24 -22.00
N GLN A 249 -82.63 30.87 -22.81
CA GLN A 249 -83.05 31.86 -23.81
C GLN A 249 -83.97 31.26 -24.88
N GLU A 250 -83.70 30.02 -25.31
CA GLU A 250 -84.55 29.31 -26.27
C GLU A 250 -85.92 28.95 -25.69
N LYS A 251 -85.98 28.47 -24.44
CA LYS A 251 -87.24 28.25 -23.72
C LYS A 251 -88.06 29.54 -23.59
N GLU A 252 -87.42 30.65 -23.26
CA GLU A 252 -88.08 31.95 -23.15
C GLU A 252 -88.63 32.44 -24.50
N ARG A 253 -87.90 32.21 -25.60
CA ARG A 253 -88.38 32.52 -26.96
C ARG A 253 -89.61 31.69 -27.33
N LEU A 254 -89.57 30.37 -27.10
CA LEU A 254 -90.68 29.45 -27.34
C LEU A 254 -91.92 29.82 -26.51
N GLU A 255 -91.73 30.28 -25.27
CA GLU A 255 -92.84 30.71 -24.41
C GLU A 255 -93.49 32.02 -24.89
N ARG A 256 -92.68 32.99 -25.35
CA ARG A 256 -93.20 34.20 -26.00
C ARG A 256 -93.96 33.89 -27.30
N GLU A 257 -93.43 33.00 -28.14
CA GLU A 257 -94.12 32.56 -29.38
C GLU A 257 -95.48 31.91 -29.07
N LYS A 258 -95.57 31.07 -28.03
CA LYS A 258 -96.86 30.50 -27.58
C LYS A 258 -97.82 31.57 -27.07
N GLN A 259 -97.35 32.54 -26.29
CA GLN A 259 -98.18 33.65 -25.82
C GLN A 259 -98.66 34.56 -26.95
N GLU A 260 -97.86 34.74 -28.01
CA GLU A 260 -98.27 35.50 -29.19
C GLU A 260 -99.27 34.74 -30.07
N GLN A 261 -99.17 33.42 -30.19
CA GLN A 261 -100.18 32.60 -30.88
C GLN A 261 -101.52 32.62 -30.15
N LEU A 262 -101.53 32.54 -28.82
CA LEU A 262 -102.74 32.64 -27.98
C LEU A 262 -103.43 34.01 -28.02
N LYS A 263 -102.77 35.08 -28.48
CA LYS A 263 -103.36 36.42 -28.64
C LYS A 263 -103.90 36.68 -30.06
N LYS A 264 -103.65 35.77 -31.00
CA LYS A 264 -104.09 35.86 -32.41
C LYS A 264 -105.25 34.94 -32.77
N GLU A 265 -105.73 34.13 -31.82
CA GLU A 265 -107.04 33.46 -31.84
C GLU A 265 -108.05 34.27 -31.02
#